data_AF-A0A3D0HJM4-F1
#
_entry.id   AF-A0A3D0HJM4-F1
#
_cell.length_a   1.000
_cell.length_b   1.000
_cell.length_c   1.000
_cell.angle_alpha   90.00
_cell.angle_beta   90.00
_cell.angle_gamma   90.00
#
_symmetry.space_group_name_H-M   'P 1'
#
loop_
_entity.id
_entity.type
_entity.pdbx_description
1 polymer ?
#
loop_
_entity_poly.entity_id
_entity_poly.type
_entity_poly.pdbx_seq_one_letter_code
_entity_poly.pdbx_strand_id
1 'polypeptide(L)' 'MARTNIDIDEEACRRVMERFNLTTMKDAVNLALRTLAIEPMTLEEALAMEGTGWEGDLAAMRTPRT' A
#
# COMPACT_ATOMS: atom_id res chain seq x y z
N MET A 1 -4.79 -20.23 -3.63
CA MET A 1 -5.28 -19.36 -4.73
C MET A 1 -6.24 -20.18 -5.59
N ALA A 2 -7.40 -19.61 -5.91
CA ALA A 2 -8.32 -20.19 -6.89
C ALA A 2 -7.88 -19.82 -8.31
N ARG A 3 -8.17 -20.68 -9.29
CA ARG A 3 -7.98 -20.39 -10.72
C ARG A 3 -9.32 -20.01 -11.32
N THR A 4 -9.38 -18.84 -11.94
CA THR A 4 -10.59 -18.31 -12.57
C THR A 4 -10.19 -17.71 -13.92
N ASN A 5 -10.99 -17.95 -14.95
CA ASN A 5 -10.85 -17.26 -16.24
C ASN A 5 -11.76 -16.03 -16.22
N ILE A 6 -11.17 -14.86 -16.42
CA ILE A 6 -11.87 -13.57 -16.48
C ILE A 6 -11.27 -12.77 -17.63
N ASP A 7 -12.10 -11.96 -18.29
CA ASP A 7 -11.62 -10.95 -19.23
C ASP A 7 -11.12 -9.73 -18.45
N ILE A 8 -9.96 -9.22 -18.83
CA ILE A 8 -9.29 -8.09 -18.18
C ILE A 8 -8.80 -7.09 -19.23
N ASP A 9 -8.78 -5.81 -18.88
CA ASP A 9 -8.14 -4.79 -19.71
C ASP A 9 -6.61 -4.95 -19.64
N GLU A 10 -6.01 -5.34 -20.76
CA GLU A 10 -4.58 -5.55 -20.89
C GLU A 10 -3.77 -4.26 -20.69
N GLU A 11 -4.28 -3.14 -21.19
CA GLU A 11 -3.61 -1.84 -21.08
C GLU A 11 -3.56 -1.40 -19.61
N ALA A 12 -4.68 -1.55 -18.90
CA ALA A 12 -4.74 -1.27 -17.48
C ALA A 12 -3.77 -2.17 -16.68
N CYS A 13 -3.72 -3.47 -17.00
CA CYS A 13 -2.75 -4.39 -16.37
C CYS A 13 -1.31 -3.97 -16.65
N ARG A 14 -0.97 -3.62 -17.89
CA ARG A 14 0.39 -3.22 -18.25
C ARG A 14 0.82 -1.96 -17.50
N ARG A 15 -0.06 -0.96 -17.38
CA ARG A 15 0.20 0.26 -16.60
C ARG A 15 0.46 -0.04 -15.12
N VAL A 16 -0.29 -0.97 -14.52
CA VAL A 16 -0.04 -1.42 -13.14
C VAL A 16 1.29 -2.15 -13.04
N MET A 17 1.60 -3.04 -13.98
CA MET A 17 2.86 -3.77 -14.02
C MET A 17 4.06 -2.83 -14.12
N GLU A 18 4.02 -1.83 -15.00
CA GLU A 18 5.07 -0.82 -15.14
C GLU A 18 5.22 0.02 -13.87
N ARG A 19 4.09 0.48 -13.30
CA ARG A 19 4.09 1.34 -12.11
C ARG A 19 4.66 0.64 -10.86
N PHE A 20 4.38 -0.65 -10.71
CA PHE A 20 4.78 -1.44 -9.54
C PHE A 20 5.89 -2.45 -9.83
N ASN A 21 6.51 -2.35 -11.02
CA ASN A 21 7.63 -3.18 -11.47
C ASN A 21 7.34 -4.70 -11.39
N LEU A 22 6.16 -5.12 -11.83
CA LEU A 22 5.67 -6.50 -11.78
C LEU A 22 5.93 -7.23 -13.10
N THR A 23 6.21 -8.53 -13.01
CA THR A 23 6.56 -9.36 -14.17
C THR A 23 5.38 -10.15 -14.74
N THR A 24 4.25 -10.23 -14.03
CA THR A 24 3.06 -10.98 -14.48
C THR A 24 1.76 -10.20 -14.28
N MET A 25 0.79 -10.41 -15.19
CA MET A 25 -0.57 -9.86 -15.05
C MET A 25 -1.27 -10.40 -13.79
N LYS A 26 -0.96 -11.65 -13.41
CA LYS A 26 -1.46 -12.25 -12.17
C LYS A 26 -1.02 -11.43 -10.96
N ASP A 27 0.23 -11.01 -10.90
CA ASP A 27 0.73 -10.23 -9.77
C ASP A 27 0.10 -8.84 -9.76
N ALA A 28 -0.10 -8.22 -10.92
CA ALA A 28 -0.80 -6.95 -11.04
C ALA A 28 -2.24 -7.01 -10.52
N VAL A 29 -2.99 -8.04 -10.92
CA VAL A 29 -4.38 -8.25 -10.45
C VAL A 29 -4.40 -8.53 -8.95
N ASN A 30 -3.51 -9.39 -8.44
CA ASN A 30 -3.46 -9.68 -7.01
C ASN A 30 -3.04 -8.47 -6.17
N LEU A 31 -2.13 -7.64 -6.67
CA LEU A 31 -1.75 -6.38 -6.03
C LEU A 31 -2.96 -5.44 -5.98
N ALA A 32 -3.61 -5.19 -7.11
CA ALA A 32 -4.77 -4.32 -7.18
C ALA A 32 -5.89 -4.76 -6.23
N LEU A 33 -6.20 -6.07 -6.20
CA LEU A 33 -7.20 -6.62 -5.27
C LEU A 33 -6.81 -6.41 -3.82
N ARG A 34 -5.54 -6.62 -3.45
CA ARG A 34 -5.08 -6.39 -2.07
C ARG A 34 -5.12 -4.91 -1.70
N THR A 35 -4.74 -4.03 -2.61
CA THR A 35 -4.73 -2.58 -2.36
C THR A 35 -6.14 -2.03 -2.24
N LEU A 36 -7.08 -2.49 -3.07
CA LEU A 36 -8.47 -2.01 -3.07
C LEU A 36 -9.34 -2.68 -2.01
N ALA A 37 -9.02 -3.91 -1.60
CA ALA A 37 -9.73 -4.61 -0.54
C ALA A 37 -9.32 -4.13 0.87
N ILE A 38 -8.31 -3.25 0.98
CA ILE A 38 -8.05 -2.56 2.23
C ILE A 38 -9.20 -1.56 2.43
N GLU A 39 -10.05 -1.81 3.42
CA GLU A 39 -10.84 -0.74 4.00
C GLU A 39 -9.87 0.19 4.74
N PRO A 40 -9.69 1.43 4.28
CA PRO A 40 -8.90 2.39 5.03
C PRO A 40 -9.56 2.58 6.40
N MET A 41 -8.75 2.76 7.43
CA MET A 41 -9.26 3.18 8.72
C MET A 41 -10.12 4.43 8.55
N THR A 42 -11.27 4.42 9.21
CA THR A 42 -12.07 5.63 9.39
C THR A 42 -11.23 6.69 10.10
N LEU A 43 -11.63 7.96 9.94
CA LEU A 43 -10.97 9.07 10.63
C LEU A 43 -10.91 8.83 12.15
N GLU A 44 -11.97 8.29 12.73
CA GLU A 44 -12.05 7.98 14.16
C GLU A 44 -11.06 6.87 14.57
N GLU A 45 -10.95 5.80 13.79
CA GLU A 45 -9.98 4.72 14.04
C GLU A 45 -8.53 5.21 13.90
N ALA A 46 -8.25 6.07 12.90
CA ALA A 46 -6.93 6.66 12.73
C ALA A 46 -6.57 7.61 13.89
N LEU A 47 -7.54 8.39 14.39
CA LEU A 47 -7.35 9.27 15.55
C LEU A 47 -7.25 8.46 16.86
N ALA A 48 -7.92 7.32 16.97
CA ALA A 48 -7.80 6.43 18.13
C ALA A 48 -6.38 5.81 18.26
N MET A 49 -5.59 5.82 17.18
CA MET A 49 -4.17 5.47 17.22
C MET A 49 -3.27 6.63 17.72
N GLU A 50 -3.82 7.78 18.09
CA GLU A 50 -3.07 8.87 18.72
C GLU A 50 -2.35 8.35 19.97
N GLY A 51 -1.02 8.48 19.98
CA GLY A 51 -0.17 7.97 21.06
C GLY A 51 0.36 6.54 20.86
N THR A 52 0.02 5.84 19.78
CA THR A 52 0.68 4.56 19.47
C THR A 52 2.08 4.79 18.94
N GLY A 53 3.08 4.44 19.75
CA GLY A 53 4.43 4.08 19.33
C GLY A 53 5.18 5.13 18.51
N TRP A 54 5.91 6.02 19.20
CA TRP A 54 7.00 6.77 18.60
C TRP A 54 8.31 6.39 19.29
N GLU A 55 9.13 5.57 18.61
CA GLU A 55 10.42 5.08 19.13
C GLU A 55 11.59 6.05 18.87
N GLY A 56 11.31 7.23 18.30
CA GLY A 56 12.35 8.21 18.02
C GLY A 56 12.94 8.83 19.30
N ASP A 57 14.14 9.38 19.19
CA ASP A 57 14.71 10.25 20.22
C ASP A 57 14.48 11.72 19.83
N LEU A 58 13.55 12.36 20.56
CA LEU A 58 13.15 13.75 20.34
C LEU A 58 14.30 14.72 20.63
N ALA A 59 15.20 14.35 21.54
CA ALA A 59 16.36 15.15 21.89
C ALA A 59 17.39 15.13 20.73
N ALA A 60 17.69 13.94 20.20
CA ALA A 60 18.62 13.78 19.08
C ALA A 60 18.16 14.52 17.81
N MET A 61 16.84 14.58 17.54
CA MET A 61 16.31 15.31 16.39
C MET A 61 16.38 16.83 16.53
N ARG A 62 16.40 17.33 17.77
CA ARG A 62 16.45 18.77 18.08
C ARG A 62 17.87 19.31 18.18
N THR A 63 18.88 18.46 18.00
CA THR A 63 20.27 18.89 18.06
C THR A 63 20.57 19.85 16.90
N PRO A 64 21.02 21.09 17.16
CA PRO A 64 21.36 22.03 16.11
C PRO A 64 22.53 21.49 15.29
N ARG A 65 22.45 21.67 13.97
CA ARG A 65 23.54 21.34 13.06
C ARG A 65 24.62 22.41 13.22
N THR A 66 25.71 22.10 13.90
CA THR A 66 26.96 22.89 13.88
C THR A 66 27.71 22.69 12.59
#